data_AF-A0A1V5ZCK4-F1
#
_entry.id   AF-A0A1V5ZCK4-F1
#
_cell.length_a   1.000
_cell.length_b   1.000
_cell.length_c   1.000
_cell.angle_alpha   90.00
_cell.angle_beta   90.00
_cell.angle_gamma   90.00
#
_symmetry.space_group_name_H-M   'P 1'
#
loop_
_entity.id
_entity.type
_entity.pdbx_description
1 polymer ?
#
loop_
_entity_poly.entity_id
_entity_poly.type
_entity_poly.pdbx_seq_one_letter_code
_entity_poly.pdbx_strand_id
1 'polypeptide(L)' 'MLGEVTPDQLLNLGFPCYVNTACPRLAYDDQVRFPAPVLTPGEFEILCGVRDFDHYEVDEII' A
#
# COMPACT_ATOMS: atom_id res chain seq x y z
N MET A 1 -15.05 2.94 -2.78
CA MET A 1 -14.22 2.33 -3.84
C MET A 1 -13.88 3.41 -4.83
N LEU A 2 -12.59 3.61 -5.12
CA LEU A 2 -12.11 4.61 -6.08
C LEU A 2 -11.91 3.94 -7.45
N GLY A 3 -12.16 4.67 -8.54
CA GLY A 3 -11.88 4.18 -9.89
C GLY A 3 -10.41 4.30 -10.28
N GLU A 4 -9.79 5.43 -9.91
CA GLU A 4 -8.37 5.72 -10.05
C GLU A 4 -7.85 6.20 -8.70
N VAL A 5 -6.63 5.80 -8.33
CA VAL A 5 -5.97 6.19 -7.08
C VAL A 5 -5.02 7.34 -7.38
N THR A 6 -5.30 8.52 -6.83
CA THR A 6 -4.44 9.71 -6.99
C THR A 6 -3.87 10.22 -5.66
N PRO A 7 -2.70 10.88 -5.66
CA PRO A 7 -2.11 11.44 -4.44
C PRO A 7 -3.02 12.43 -3.69
N ASP A 8 -3.75 13.28 -4.42
CA ASP A 8 -4.64 14.28 -3.81
C ASP A 8 -5.79 13.65 -3.02
N GLN A 9 -6.32 12.51 -3.50
CA GLN A 9 -7.36 11.77 -2.79
C GLN A 9 -6.82 11.24 -1.46
N LEU A 10 -5.60 10.70 -1.45
CA LEU A 10 -4.95 10.21 -0.24
C LEU A 10 -4.59 11.34 0.71
N LEU A 11 -4.17 12.50 0.20
CA LEU A 11 -3.93 13.67 1.04
C LEU A 11 -5.20 14.12 1.77
N ASN A 12 -6.33 14.17 1.04
CA ASN A 12 -7.61 14.59 1.60
C ASN A 12 -8.18 13.62 2.65
N LEU A 13 -7.81 12.34 2.59
CA LEU A 13 -8.19 11.34 3.60
C LEU A 13 -7.43 11.52 4.93
N GLY A 14 -6.20 12.05 4.89
CA GLY A 14 -5.47 12.49 6.08
C GLY A 14 -4.98 11.37 7.02
N PHE A 15 -4.92 10.12 6.57
CA PHE A 15 -4.36 9.01 7.35
C PHE A 15 -2.83 8.94 7.26
N PRO A 16 -2.15 8.43 8.31
CA PRO A 16 -0.70 8.33 8.34
C PRO A 16 -0.13 7.24 7.42
N CYS A 17 -0.95 6.28 7.00
CA CYS A 17 -0.59 5.22 6.06
C CYS A 17 -1.85 4.64 5.40
N TYR A 18 -1.65 3.93 4.29
CA TYR A 18 -2.70 3.28 3.51
C TYR A 18 -2.30 1.86 3.15
N VAL A 19 -3.30 0.98 2.96
CA VAL A 19 -3.09 -0.36 2.42
C VAL A 19 -3.74 -0.43 1.04
N ASN A 20 -2.95 -0.78 0.03
CA ASN A 20 -3.40 -0.89 -1.35
C ASN A 20 -3.78 -2.33 -1.67
N THR A 21 -5.05 -2.54 -1.99
CA THR A 21 -5.58 -3.85 -2.45
C THR A 21 -5.95 -3.81 -3.95
N ALA A 22 -5.47 -2.80 -4.68
CA ALA A 22 -5.67 -2.65 -6.11
C ALA A 22 -4.40 -3.08 -6.87
N CYS A 23 -3.97 -2.34 -7.90
CA CYS A 23 -2.76 -2.67 -8.64
C CYS A 23 -1.52 -2.63 -7.71
N PRO A 24 -0.77 -3.73 -7.54
CA PRO A 24 0.34 -3.80 -6.58
C PRO A 24 1.46 -2.80 -6.91
N ARG A 25 1.61 -2.44 -8.19
CA ARG A 25 2.58 -1.44 -8.65
C ARG A 25 2.43 -0.06 -8.01
N LEU A 26 1.24 0.29 -7.50
CA LEU A 26 1.05 1.57 -6.81
C LEU A 26 1.87 1.64 -5.51
N ALA A 27 1.95 0.55 -4.76
CA ALA A 27 2.70 0.49 -3.50
C ALA A 27 4.22 0.41 -3.73
N TYR A 28 4.65 -0.12 -4.88
CA TYR A 28 6.06 -0.30 -5.21
C TYR A 28 6.66 0.84 -6.06
N ASP A 29 6.08 1.11 -7.23
CA ASP A 29 6.66 2.02 -8.22
C ASP A 29 6.27 3.48 -7.96
N ASP A 30 5.00 3.71 -7.60
CA ASP A 30 4.43 5.06 -7.46
C ASP A 30 4.54 5.60 -6.02
N GLN A 31 5.16 4.87 -5.09
CA GLN A 31 5.25 5.23 -3.67
C GLN A 31 5.75 6.66 -3.45
N VAL A 32 6.76 7.09 -4.22
CA VAL A 32 7.37 8.43 -4.13
C VAL A 32 6.41 9.58 -4.46
N ARG A 33 5.29 9.28 -5.13
CA ARG A 33 4.27 10.26 -5.51
C ARG A 33 3.21 10.43 -4.43
N PHE A 34 3.10 9.50 -3.49
CA PHE A 34 2.09 9.53 -2.45
C PHE A 34 2.54 10.31 -1.21
N PRO A 35 1.62 11.07 -0.58
CA PRO A 35 1.95 11.91 0.57
C PRO A 35 2.17 11.10 1.87
N ALA A 36 1.82 9.81 1.88
CA ALA A 36 1.94 8.91 3.00
C ALA A 36 2.30 7.50 2.49
N PRO A 37 2.91 6.63 3.34
CA PRO A 37 3.21 5.26 2.95
C PRO A 37 1.97 4.50 2.49
N VAL A 38 2.06 3.93 1.29
CA VAL A 38 1.10 2.97 0.76
C VAL A 38 1.75 1.59 0.85
N LEU A 39 1.13 0.70 1.61
CA LEU A 39 1.61 -0.66 1.87
C LEU A 39 0.82 -1.67 1.05
N THR A 40 1.44 -2.80 0.74
CA THR A 40 0.71 -3.98 0.28
C THR A 40 0.03 -4.71 1.45
N PRO A 41 -0.90 -5.64 1.18
CA PRO A 41 -1.48 -6.46 2.23
C PRO A 41 -0.42 -7.24 3.01
N GLY A 42 0.57 -7.83 2.31
CA GLY A 42 1.67 -8.56 2.94
C GLY A 42 2.56 -7.67 3.83
N GLU A 43 2.88 -6.46 3.38
CA GLU A 43 3.62 -5.48 4.20
C GLU A 43 2.83 -5.06 5.44
N PHE A 44 1.51 -4.91 5.31
CA PHE A 44 0.66 -4.58 6.44
C PHE A 44 0.56 -5.73 7.45
N GLU A 45 0.50 -6.98 6.99
CA GLU A 45 0.57 -8.17 7.86
C GLU A 45 1.87 -8.19 8.67
N ILE A 46 2.99 -7.84 8.03
CA ILE A 46 4.29 -7.75 8.70
C ILE A 46 4.26 -6.63 9.76
N LEU A 47 3.73 -5.46 9.40
CA LEU A 47 3.59 -4.34 10.32
C LEU A 47 2.74 -4.70 11.56
N CYS A 48 1.69 -5.49 11.37
CA CYS A 48 0.81 -5.96 12.45
C CYS A 48 1.37 -7.16 13.24
N GLY A 49 2.53 -7.71 12.85
CA GLY A 49 3.11 -8.89 13.49
C GLY A 49 2.37 -10.21 13.19
N VAL A 50 1.57 -10.24 12.11
CA VAL A 50 0.89 -11.45 11.63
C VAL A 50 1.83 -12.30 10.76
N ARG A 51 2.79 -11.65 10.10
CA ARG A 51 3.80 -12.28 9.22
C ARG A 51 5.19 -11.81 9.64
N ASP A 52 6.17 -12.72 9.64
CA ASP A 52 7.58 -12.34 9.86
C ASP A 52 8.18 -11.70 8.62
N PHE A 53 9.11 -10.77 8.81
CA PHE A 53 9.81 -10.09 7.71
C PHE A 53 10.61 -11.08 6.82
N ASP A 54 11.06 -12.20 7.38
CA ASP A 54 11.75 -13.26 6.63
C ASP A 54 10.86 -13.95 5.58
N HIS A 55 9.54 -13.79 5.71
CA HIS A 55 8.53 -14.29 4.77
C HIS A 55 7.95 -13.17 3.90
N TYR A 56 8.70 -12.09 3.69
CA TYR A 56 8.32 -11.03 2.77
C TYR A 56 8.17 -11.57 1.34
N GLU A 57 7.04 -11.26 0.72
CA GLU A 57 6.70 -11.65 -0.65
C GLU A 57 6.19 -10.42 -1.41
N VAL A 58 6.45 -10.39 -2.72
CA VAL A 58 5.92 -9.34 -3.60
C VAL A 58 4.44 -9.62 -3.87
N ASP A 59 3.61 -8.58 -3.76
CA ASP A 59 2.16 -8.69 -3.97
C ASP A 59 1.83 -8.95 -5.45
N GLU A 60 0.97 -9.93 -5.71
CA GLU A 60 0.62 -10.41 -7.05
C GLU A 60 -0.90 -10.53 -7.22
N ILE A 61 -1.39 -10.22 -8.43
CA ILE A 61 -2.77 -10.48 -8.86
C ILE A 61 -2.71 -11.55 -9.94
N ILE A 62 -3.34 -12.70 -9.71
CA ILE A 62 -3.35 -13.88 -10.58
C ILE A 62 -4.76 -14.13 -11.13
#